data_AF-A0AAP2W5X5-F1
#
_entry.id   AF-A0AAP2W5X5-F1
#
_cell.length_a   1.000
_cell.length_b   1.000
_cell.length_c   1.000
_cell.angle_alpha   90.00
_cell.angle_beta   90.00
_cell.angle_gamma   90.00
#
_symmetry.space_group_name_H-M   'P 1'
#
loop_
_entity.id
_entity.type
_entity.pdbx_description
1 polymer ?
#
loop_
_entity_poly.entity_id
_entity_poly.type
_entity_poly.pdbx_seq_one_letter_code
_entity_poly.pdbx_strand_id
1 'polypeptide(L)'
;MAGYKHPCVYCDKLVPPDARICPFCGKADPAGPIRCPVCRNPIEKGWKLCSHCGLPLWITCQKCGKETFLEIKCESCGAPFIEVCPNPKCKIEQPPFGAKCVKCGKPLR
;
A
#
# COMPACT_ATOMS: atom_id res chain seq x y z
N MET A 1 27.49 8.84 3.39
CA MET A 1 26.44 8.41 4.35
C MET A 1 26.24 6.92 4.18
N ALA A 2 26.56 6.08 5.17
CA ALA A 2 26.25 4.65 5.10
C ALA A 2 24.72 4.50 5.26
N GLY A 3 24.00 4.51 4.14
CA GLY A 3 22.57 4.24 4.14
C GLY A 3 22.35 2.80 4.57
N TYR A 4 21.93 2.59 5.82
CA TYR A 4 21.59 1.27 6.31
C TYR A 4 20.47 0.69 5.43
N LYS A 5 20.60 -0.58 5.05
CA LYS A 5 19.55 -1.26 4.27
C LYS A 5 18.30 -1.37 5.14
N HIS A 6 17.14 -1.08 4.56
CA HIS A 6 15.84 -1.22 5.24
C HIS A 6 15.10 -2.47 4.75
N PRO A 7 14.31 -3.12 5.61
CA PRO A 7 13.47 -4.22 5.17
C PRO A 7 12.41 -3.70 4.18
N CYS A 8 12.26 -4.40 3.06
CA CYS A 8 11.23 -4.12 2.07
C CYS A 8 9.85 -4.32 2.69
N VAL A 9 8.96 -3.33 2.57
CA VAL A 9 7.58 -3.41 3.11
C VAL A 9 6.73 -4.54 2.52
N TYR A 10 7.16 -5.12 1.39
CA TYR A 10 6.43 -6.17 0.67
C TYR A 10 6.98 -7.58 0.87
N CYS A 11 8.29 -7.73 1.06
CA CYS A 11 8.94 -9.04 1.08
C CYS A 11 9.99 -9.19 2.20
N ASP A 12 10.07 -8.21 3.10
CA ASP A 12 10.93 -8.14 4.29
C ASP A 12 12.46 -8.27 4.04
N LYS A 13 12.89 -8.40 2.79
CA LYS A 13 14.31 -8.44 2.40
C LYS A 13 14.94 -7.06 2.50
N LEU A 14 16.19 -7.02 2.94
CA LEU A 14 16.96 -5.79 3.10
C LEU A 14 17.29 -5.15 1.74
N VAL A 15 16.77 -3.96 1.50
CA VAL A 15 17.00 -3.15 0.30
C VAL A 15 17.72 -1.85 0.63
N PRO A 16 18.44 -1.25 -0.33
CA PRO A 16 18.96 0.11 -0.17
C PRO A 16 17.86 1.11 0.20
N PRO A 17 18.11 2.10 1.08
CA PRO A 17 17.12 3.12 1.48
C PRO A 17 16.58 3.94 0.30
N ASP A 18 17.41 4.13 -0.72
CA ASP A 18 17.14 4.88 -1.95
C ASP A 18 16.61 4.00 -3.09
N ALA A 19 16.39 2.70 -2.84
CA ALA A 19 15.86 1.79 -3.84
C ALA A 19 14.44 2.22 -4.24
N ARG A 20 14.28 2.64 -5.50
CA ARG A 20 12.96 2.93 -6.09
C ARG A 20 12.17 1.67 -6.41
N ILE A 21 12.84 0.56 -6.67
CA ILE A 21 12.25 -0.74 -6.97
C ILE A 21 13.01 -1.80 -6.17
N CYS A 22 12.29 -2.70 -5.51
CA CYS A 22 12.89 -3.82 -4.80
C CYS A 22 13.56 -4.76 -5.80
N PRO A 23 14.87 -5.05 -5.70
CA PRO A 23 15.53 -6.00 -6.59
C PRO A 23 15.05 -7.44 -6.38
N PHE A 24 14.36 -7.74 -5.27
CA PHE A 24 13.92 -9.08 -4.95
C PHE A 24 12.45 -9.36 -5.29
N CYS A 25 11.55 -8.38 -5.12
CA CYS A 25 10.12 -8.55 -5.38
C CYS A 25 9.57 -7.67 -6.50
N GLY A 26 10.39 -6.78 -7.08
CA GLY A 26 10.01 -5.89 -8.19
C GLY A 26 9.00 -4.80 -7.82
N LYS A 27 8.61 -4.68 -6.55
CA LYS A 27 7.67 -3.64 -6.09
C LYS A 27 8.37 -2.28 -5.99
N ALA A 28 7.67 -1.24 -6.41
CA ALA A 28 8.14 0.14 -6.28
C ALA A 28 8.10 0.60 -4.81
N ASP A 29 8.94 1.57 -4.48
CA ASP A 29 9.07 2.20 -3.16
C ASP A 29 9.20 1.22 -1.97
N PRO A 30 10.14 0.26 -2.02
CA PRO A 30 10.31 -0.75 -0.98
C PRO A 30 10.79 -0.23 0.38
N ALA A 31 11.45 0.93 0.42
CA ALA A 31 12.07 1.50 1.62
C ALA A 31 11.82 3.02 1.75
N GLY A 32 10.63 3.49 1.35
CA GLY A 32 10.26 4.90 1.38
C GLY A 32 9.23 5.25 2.46
N PRO A 33 8.97 6.56 2.68
CA PRO A 33 7.84 7.01 3.47
C PRO A 33 6.54 6.47 2.87
N ILE A 34 5.54 6.22 3.72
CA ILE A 34 4.22 5.76 3.29
C ILE A 34 3.67 6.82 2.31
N ARG A 35 3.09 6.37 1.20
CA ARG A 35 2.50 7.27 0.20
C ARG A 35 1.01 7.07 0.14
N CYS A 36 0.30 8.18 -0.03
CA CYS A 36 -1.12 8.16 -0.34
C CYS A 36 -1.33 7.31 -1.59
N PRO A 37 -2.19 6.29 -1.54
CA PRO A 37 -2.31 5.40 -2.68
C PRO A 37 -3.05 6.02 -3.87
N VAL A 38 -3.75 7.14 -3.65
CA VAL A 38 -4.47 7.87 -4.70
C VAL A 38 -3.55 8.89 -5.40
N CYS A 39 -2.95 9.81 -4.64
CA CYS A 39 -2.16 10.90 -5.24
C CYS A 39 -0.64 10.70 -5.17
N ARG A 40 -0.18 9.63 -4.51
CA ARG A 40 1.24 9.30 -4.27
C ARG A 40 2.02 10.34 -3.45
N ASN A 41 1.36 11.34 -2.86
CA ASN A 41 2.05 12.22 -1.91
C ASN A 41 2.49 11.44 -0.66
N PRO A 42 3.66 11.78 -0.09
CA PRO A 42 4.07 11.26 1.21
C PRO A 42 3.00 11.53 2.27
N ILE A 43 2.75 10.54 3.10
CA ILE A 43 1.86 10.61 4.26
C ILE A 43 2.60 10.04 5.48
N GLU A 44 2.22 10.50 6.67
CA GLU A 44 2.82 10.03 7.92
C GLU A 44 1.79 9.32 8.79
N LYS A 45 2.27 8.36 9.60
CA LYS A 45 1.43 7.68 10.58
C LYS A 45 0.86 8.70 11.56
N GLY A 46 -0.43 8.59 11.83
CA GLY A 46 -1.15 9.53 12.71
C GLY A 46 -1.91 10.63 11.96
N TRP A 47 -1.65 10.85 10.66
CA TRP A 47 -2.44 11.80 9.87
C TRP A 47 -3.86 11.27 9.68
N LYS A 48 -4.88 12.14 9.84
CA LYS A 48 -6.28 11.77 9.62
C LYS A 48 -6.66 11.73 8.14
N LEU A 49 -6.13 12.69 7.37
CA LEU A 49 -6.41 12.92 5.97
C LEU A 49 -5.09 13.15 5.21
N CYS A 50 -5.04 12.78 3.94
CA CYS A 50 -3.94 13.17 3.07
C CYS A 50 -3.95 14.69 2.87
N SER A 51 -2.84 15.37 3.15
CA SER A 51 -2.69 16.82 3.02
C SER A 51 -2.86 17.34 1.58
N HIS A 52 -2.76 16.46 0.58
CA HIS A 52 -2.86 16.85 -0.83
C HIS A 52 -4.21 16.52 -1.47
N CYS A 53 -4.73 15.29 -1.31
CA CYS A 53 -5.98 14.88 -1.95
C CYS A 53 -7.17 14.74 -1.00
N GLY A 54 -6.99 14.93 0.31
CA GLY A 54 -8.06 14.81 1.30
C GLY A 54 -8.54 13.39 1.57
N LEU A 55 -7.84 12.35 1.08
CA LEU A 55 -8.21 10.95 1.33
C LEU A 55 -8.12 10.64 2.84
N PRO A 56 -9.16 10.05 3.47
CA PRO A 56 -9.06 9.56 4.84
C PRO A 56 -8.03 8.44 4.95
N LEU A 57 -7.08 8.60 5.86
CA LEU A 57 -5.97 7.67 6.09
C LEU A 57 -6.26 6.68 7.21
N TRP A 58 -7.44 6.75 7.81
CA TRP A 58 -7.92 5.81 8.82
C TRP A 58 -9.09 5.03 8.23
N ILE A 59 -8.98 3.70 8.28
CA ILE A 59 -10.02 2.80 7.78
C ILE A 59 -10.33 1.73 8.81
N THR A 60 -11.57 1.27 8.82
CA THR A 60 -11.98 0.10 9.61
C THR A 60 -11.55 -1.16 8.89
N CYS A 61 -10.76 -2.01 9.55
CA CYS A 61 -10.35 -3.29 8.99
C CYS A 61 -11.56 -4.21 8.84
N GLN A 62 -11.84 -4.66 7.61
CA GLN A 62 -12.94 -5.59 7.31
C GLN A 62 -12.75 -6.99 7.92
N LYS A 63 -11.53 -7.33 8.38
CA LYS A 63 -11.22 -8.63 8.99
C LYS A 63 -11.35 -8.64 10.51
N CYS A 64 -10.96 -7.56 11.20
CA CYS A 64 -10.97 -7.51 12.66
C CYS A 64 -11.88 -6.43 13.27
N GLY A 65 -12.48 -5.56 12.45
CA GLY A 65 -13.40 -4.50 12.88
C GLY A 65 -12.74 -3.30 13.57
N LYS A 66 -11.40 -3.29 13.74
CA LYS A 66 -10.68 -2.19 14.40
C LYS A 66 -10.28 -1.11 13.38
N GLU A 67 -10.23 0.15 13.83
CA GLU A 67 -9.61 1.23 13.07
C GLU A 67 -8.09 1.02 12.97
N THR A 68 -7.55 1.29 11.79
CA THR A 68 -6.12 1.12 11.49
C THR A 68 -5.71 2.12 10.41
N PHE A 69 -4.42 2.43 10.35
CA PHE A 69 -3.89 3.30 9.32
C PHE A 69 -3.94 2.64 7.93
N LEU A 70 -4.12 3.46 6.90
CA LEU A 70 -4.22 3.09 5.49
C LEU A 70 -2.86 2.62 4.95
N GLU A 71 -2.47 1.41 5.31
CA GLU A 71 -1.25 0.75 4.83
C GLU A 71 -1.59 -0.45 3.93
N ILE A 72 -0.58 -1.26 3.60
CA ILE A 72 -0.74 -2.51 2.85
C ILE A 72 -1.37 -3.61 3.72
N LYS A 73 -1.19 -3.52 5.05
CA LYS A 73 -1.71 -4.47 6.04
C LYS A 73 -2.30 -3.73 7.24
N CYS A 74 -3.24 -4.38 7.93
CA CYS A 74 -3.78 -3.87 9.17
C CYS A 74 -2.72 -3.96 10.29
N GLU A 75 -2.56 -2.89 11.06
CA GLU A 75 -1.63 -2.84 12.20
C GLU A 75 -2.13 -3.70 13.37
N SER A 76 -3.45 -3.84 13.52
CA SER A 76 -4.06 -4.60 14.62
C SER A 76 -4.03 -6.11 14.43
N CYS A 77 -4.24 -6.61 13.22
CA CYS A 77 -4.36 -8.07 12.96
C CYS A 77 -3.36 -8.58 11.92
N GLY A 78 -2.58 -7.72 11.27
CA GLY A 78 -1.63 -8.09 10.23
C GLY A 78 -2.27 -8.50 8.89
N ALA A 79 -3.60 -8.50 8.79
CA ALA A 79 -4.28 -8.91 7.56
C ALA A 79 -3.98 -7.92 6.41
N PRO A 80 -3.60 -8.41 5.22
CA PRO A 80 -3.38 -7.55 4.07
C PRO A 80 -4.71 -6.97 3.59
N PHE A 81 -4.67 -5.71 3.15
CA PHE A 81 -5.79 -5.08 2.47
C PHE A 81 -5.80 -5.56 1.02
N ILE A 82 -6.80 -6.39 0.68
CA ILE A 82 -6.96 -6.97 -0.65
C ILE A 82 -8.39 -6.73 -1.14
N GLU A 83 -8.52 -6.25 -2.37
CA GLU A 83 -9.75 -6.29 -3.16
C GLU A 83 -9.63 -7.28 -4.31
N VAL A 84 -10.74 -7.96 -4.62
CA VAL A 84 -10.84 -8.82 -5.80
C VAL A 84 -11.39 -7.98 -6.94
N CYS A 85 -10.71 -8.00 -8.09
CA CYS A 85 -11.18 -7.28 -9.26
C CYS A 85 -12.61 -7.74 -9.67
N PRO A 86 -13.60 -6.82 -9.81
CA PRO A 86 -14.99 -7.18 -10.11
C PRO A 86 -15.16 -7.71 -11.55
N ASN A 87 -14.16 -7.51 -12.43
CA ASN A 87 -14.18 -8.05 -13.78
C ASN A 87 -14.14 -9.60 -13.73
N PRO A 88 -15.19 -10.30 -14.21
CA PRO A 88 -15.30 -11.75 -14.10
C PRO A 88 -14.21 -12.50 -14.87
N LYS A 89 -13.60 -11.86 -15.88
CA LYS A 89 -12.47 -12.41 -16.64
C LYS A 89 -11.11 -12.26 -15.95
N CYS A 90 -10.99 -11.42 -14.92
CA CYS A 90 -9.71 -11.13 -14.27
C CYS A 90 -9.63 -11.72 -12.86
N LYS A 91 -10.57 -11.35 -11.98
CA LYS A 91 -10.66 -11.80 -10.57
C LYS A 91 -9.33 -11.80 -9.80
N ILE A 92 -8.41 -10.90 -10.13
CA ILE A 92 -7.11 -10.84 -9.45
C ILE A 92 -7.28 -10.17 -8.08
N GLU A 93 -6.58 -10.71 -7.10
CA GLU A 93 -6.40 -10.12 -5.78
C GLU A 93 -5.33 -9.02 -5.84
N GLN A 94 -5.68 -7.81 -5.42
CA GLN A 94 -4.78 -6.66 -5.44
C GLN A 94 -5.09 -5.69 -4.30
N PRO A 95 -4.20 -4.74 -3.98
CA PRO A 95 -4.48 -3.73 -2.95
C PRO A 95 -5.68 -2.83 -3.30
N PRO A 96 -6.56 -2.47 -2.33
CA PRO A 96 -7.85 -1.79 -2.53
C PRO A 96 -7.80 -0.32 -2.98
N PHE A 97 -6.65 0.14 -3.46
CA PHE A 97 -6.36 1.56 -3.56
C PHE A 97 -6.04 2.03 -4.98
N GLY A 98 -6.00 1.12 -5.95
CA GLY A 98 -5.89 1.48 -7.35
C GLY A 98 -7.25 1.92 -7.89
N ALA A 99 -7.30 3.00 -8.66
CA ALA A 99 -8.52 3.30 -9.44
C ALA A 99 -8.79 2.23 -10.52
N LYS A 100 -7.73 1.54 -10.97
CA LYS A 100 -7.76 0.53 -12.03
C LYS A 100 -7.07 -0.74 -11.57
N CYS A 101 -7.56 -1.86 -12.08
CA CYS A 101 -6.95 -3.17 -11.89
C CYS A 101 -5.55 -3.22 -12.48
N VAL A 102 -4.57 -3.66 -11.68
CA VAL A 102 -3.16 -3.79 -12.08
C VAL A 102 -2.96 -4.77 -13.25
N LYS A 103 -3.88 -5.73 -13.43
CA LYS A 103 -3.80 -6.73 -14.49
C LYS A 103 -4.62 -6.38 -15.72
N CYS A 104 -5.88 -5.99 -15.55
CA CYS A 104 -6.78 -5.77 -16.69
C CYS A 104 -7.06 -4.29 -17.02
N GLY A 105 -6.53 -3.36 -16.23
CA GLY A 105 -6.72 -1.91 -16.44
C GLY A 105 -8.14 -1.40 -16.26
N LYS A 106 -9.12 -2.29 -15.99
CA LYS A 106 -10.51 -1.91 -15.75
C LYS A 106 -10.69 -1.25 -14.38
N PRO A 107 -11.65 -0.34 -14.24
CA PRO A 107 -11.93 0.30 -12.96
C PRO A 107 -12.30 -0.73 -11.89
N LEU A 108 -11.84 -0.50 -10.67
CA LEU A 108 -12.16 -1.35 -9.49
C LEU A 108 -13.44 -0.92 -8.77
N ARG A 109 -13.93 0.28 -9.09
CA ARG A 109 -15.20 0.86 -8.63
C ARG A 109 -15.98 1.42 -9.80
#